data_AF-A0A354ZJ20-F1
#
_entry.id   AF-A0A354ZJ20-F1
#
_cell.length_a   1.000
_cell.length_b   1.000
_cell.length_c   1.000
_cell.angle_alpha   90.00
_cell.angle_beta   90.00
_cell.angle_gamma   90.00
#
_symmetry.space_group_name_H-M   'P 1'
#
loop_
_entity.id
_entity.type
_entity.pdbx_description
1 polymer ?
#
loop_
_entity_poly.entity_id
_entity_poly.type
_entity_poly.pdbx_seq_one_letter_code
_entity_poly.pdbx_strand_id
1 'polypeptide(L)' 'MEGLSISLMSHLCQLGAVQFQQRYGVPADMHDPLLMLEHVSLKRGCLKPGGETDTQRGADLIVRDFRSGKLGRVTLERP' A
#
# COMPACT_ATOMS: atom_id res chain seq x y z
N MET A 1 8.64 -8.30 5.09
CA MET A 1 7.23 -7.84 4.99
C MET A 1 6.94 -7.10 3.68
N GLU A 2 7.94 -6.44 3.07
CA GLU A 2 7.82 -5.80 1.74
C GLU A 2 7.19 -6.66 0.65
N GLY A 3 7.69 -7.86 0.39
CA GLY A 3 7.14 -8.72 -0.67
C GLY A 3 5.64 -8.99 -0.53
N LEU A 4 5.16 -9.20 0.71
CA LEU A 4 3.73 -9.37 1.00
C LEU A 4 2.94 -8.10 0.69
N SER A 5 3.45 -6.94 1.08
CA SER A 5 2.79 -5.66 0.80
C SER A 5 2.71 -5.39 -0.71
N ILE A 6 3.78 -5.67 -1.45
CA ILE A 6 3.83 -5.51 -2.92
C ILE A 6 2.79 -6.41 -3.58
N SER A 7 2.73 -7.70 -3.21
CA SER A 7 1.72 -8.63 -3.73
C SER A 7 0.30 -8.20 -3.36
N LEU A 8 0.07 -7.77 -2.13
CA LEU A 8 -1.23 -7.24 -1.69
C LEU A 8 -1.64 -6.02 -2.52
N MET A 9 -0.75 -5.05 -2.71
CA MET A 9 -1.02 -3.83 -3.47
C MET A 9 -1.30 -4.15 -4.94
N SER A 10 -0.53 -5.05 -5.54
CA SER A 10 -0.79 -5.57 -6.88
C SER A 10 -2.21 -6.16 -6.99
N HIS A 11 -2.60 -7.01 -6.03
CA HIS A 11 -3.93 -7.62 -6.00
C HIS A 11 -5.04 -6.58 -5.80
N LEU A 12 -4.85 -5.61 -4.90
CA LEU A 12 -5.79 -4.51 -4.68
C LEU A 12 -6.03 -3.70 -5.97
N CYS A 13 -4.97 -3.44 -6.74
CA CYS A 13 -5.08 -2.76 -8.03
C CYS A 13 -5.84 -3.62 -9.06
N GLN A 14 -5.55 -4.93 -9.14
CA GLN A 14 -6.28 -5.86 -10.02
C GLN A 14 -7.77 -6.00 -9.66
N LEU A 15 -8.10 -5.81 -8.38
CA LEU A 15 -9.48 -5.78 -7.88
C LEU A 15 -10.18 -4.43 -8.15
N GLY A 16 -9.46 -3.40 -8.60
CA GLY A 16 -10.01 -2.06 -8.76
C GLY A 16 -10.36 -1.42 -7.41
N ALA A 17 -9.58 -1.68 -6.36
CA ALA A 17 -9.83 -1.17 -5.02
C ALA A 17 -9.53 0.34 -4.92
N VAL A 18 -10.44 1.17 -5.46
CA VAL A 18 -10.31 2.64 -5.47
C VAL A 18 -10.16 3.24 -4.07
N GLN A 19 -10.75 2.59 -3.06
CA GLN A 19 -10.64 3.00 -1.65
C GLN A 19 -9.20 2.98 -1.12
N PHE A 20 -8.39 1.99 -1.54
CA PHE A 20 -6.97 1.92 -1.19
C PHE A 20 -6.22 3.12 -1.78
N GLN A 21 -6.41 3.38 -3.08
CA GLN A 21 -5.76 4.49 -3.77
C GLN A 21 -6.13 5.82 -3.14
N GLN A 22 -7.42 6.08 -2.87
CA GLN A 22 -7.87 7.32 -2.22
C GLN A 22 -7.28 7.48 -0.80
N ARG A 23 -7.28 6.42 0.01
CA ARG A 23 -6.80 6.46 1.39
C ARG A 23 -5.31 6.81 1.50
N TYR A 24 -4.50 6.31 0.57
CA TYR A 24 -3.08 6.62 0.51
C TYR A 24 -2.76 7.71 -0.52
N GLY A 25 -3.78 8.26 -1.18
CA GLY A 25 -3.68 9.10 -2.39
C GLY A 25 -2.59 8.66 -3.35
N VAL A 26 -2.60 7.38 -3.69
CA VAL A 26 -1.81 6.82 -4.79
C VAL A 26 -2.48 7.26 -6.09
N PRO A 27 -1.73 7.84 -7.05
CA PRO A 27 -2.27 8.23 -8.36
C PRO A 27 -2.88 7.02 -9.11
N ALA A 28 -3.96 7.24 -9.85
CA ALA A 28 -4.66 6.17 -10.56
C ALA A 28 -3.85 5.58 -11.72
N ASP A 29 -2.93 6.36 -12.29
CA ASP A 29 -2.01 6.00 -13.37
C ASP A 29 -0.71 5.35 -12.87
N MET A 30 -0.49 5.35 -11.56
CA MET A 30 0.57 4.58 -10.94
C MET A 30 0.14 3.11 -10.95
N HIS A 31 0.94 2.24 -11.56
CA HIS A 31 0.64 0.80 -11.66
C HIS A 31 1.73 -0.08 -11.05
N ASP A 32 2.94 0.47 -10.85
CA ASP A 32 4.05 -0.25 -10.24
C ASP A 32 3.87 -0.30 -8.70
N PRO A 33 3.65 -1.50 -8.11
CA PRO A 33 3.43 -1.62 -6.68
C PRO A 33 4.65 -1.21 -5.83
N LEU A 34 5.87 -1.26 -6.39
CA LEU A 34 7.08 -0.81 -5.70
C LEU A 34 7.09 0.71 -5.57
N LEU A 35 6.80 1.43 -6.66
CA LEU A 35 6.67 2.89 -6.66
C LEU A 35 5.50 3.35 -5.77
N MET A 36 4.41 2.60 -5.78
CA MET A 36 3.31 2.84 -4.85
C MET A 36 3.74 2.68 -3.40
N LEU A 37 4.46 1.61 -3.06
CA LEU A 37 4.92 1.37 -1.69
C LEU A 37 5.82 2.51 -1.22
N GLU A 38 6.75 2.96 -2.07
CA GLU A 38 7.59 4.11 -1.79
C GLU A 38 6.77 5.39 -1.59
N HIS A 39 5.81 5.66 -2.48
CA HIS A 39 4.91 6.80 -2.38
C HIS A 39 4.10 6.79 -1.07
N VAL A 40 3.51 5.65 -0.71
CA VAL A 40 2.77 5.50 0.54
C VAL A 40 3.68 5.70 1.75
N SER A 41 4.89 5.14 1.70
CA SER A 41 5.88 5.26 2.77
C SER A 41 6.27 6.72 3.01
N LEU A 42 6.60 7.45 1.93
CA LEU A 42 6.89 8.88 1.98
C LEU A 42 5.72 9.69 2.54
N LYS A 43 4.52 9.48 2.02
CA LYS A 43 3.33 10.23 2.43
C LYS A 43 2.93 9.97 3.89
N ARG A 44 3.27 8.80 4.43
CA ARG A 44 3.02 8.42 5.83
C ARG A 44 4.18 8.79 6.76
N GLY A 45 5.24 9.41 6.24
CA GLY A 45 6.43 9.76 7.03
C GLY A 45 7.22 8.54 7.49
N CYS A 46 7.11 7.42 6.79
CA CYS A 46 7.96 6.25 6.99
C CYS A 46 9.33 6.57 6.42
N LEU A 47 10.16 7.24 7.22
CA LEU A 47 11.52 7.62 6.87
C LEU A 47 12.51 6.93 7.82
N LYS A 48 13.68 6.59 7.28
CA LYS A 48 14.85 6.17 8.04
C LYS A 48 15.57 7.39 8.61
N PRO A 49 16.42 7.22 9.63
CA PRO A 49 17.37 8.25 10.03
C PRO A 49 18.18 8.72 8.82
N GLY A 50 18.22 10.02 8.56
CA GLY A 50 18.86 10.59 7.36
C GLY A 50 17.89 11.00 6.23
N GLY A 51 16.59 10.73 6.37
CA GLY A 51 15.57 11.23 5.44
C GLY A 51 15.27 10.32 4.24
N GLU A 52 15.92 9.15 4.16
CA GLU A 52 15.61 8.14 3.16
C GLU A 52 14.27 7.45 3.44
N THR A 53 13.55 7.02 2.40
CA THR A 53 12.29 6.30 2.54
C THR A 53 12.48 4.95 3.23
N ASP A 54 11.64 4.66 4.23
CA ASP A 54 11.56 3.37 4.90
C ASP A 54 10.39 2.53 4.35
N THR A 55 10.69 1.80 3.29
CA THR A 55 9.75 0.90 2.61
C THR A 55 9.34 -0.31 3.46
N GLN A 56 10.19 -0.78 4.40
CA GLN A 56 9.82 -1.85 5.32
C GLN A 56 8.75 -1.38 6.29
N ARG A 57 8.93 -0.21 6.93
CA ARG A 57 7.90 0.37 7.81
C ARG A 57 6.61 0.70 7.05
N GLY A 58 6.73 1.17 5.82
CA GLY A 58 5.56 1.37 4.95
C GLY A 58 4.81 0.07 4.68
N ALA A 59 5.52 -1.00 4.34
CA ALA A 59 4.94 -2.31 4.08
C ALA A 59 4.21 -2.87 5.31
N ASP A 60 4.81 -2.76 6.50
CA ASP A 60 4.18 -3.16 7.74
C ASP A 60 2.90 -2.36 8.03
N LEU A 61 2.93 -1.05 7.77
CA LEU A 61 1.77 -0.18 7.94
C LEU A 61 0.63 -0.59 7.02
N ILE A 62 0.91 -0.86 5.75
CA ILE A 62 -0.10 -1.22 4.74
C ILE A 62 -0.73 -2.57 5.08
N VAL A 63 0.10 -3.59 5.37
CA VAL A 63 -0.40 -4.93 5.74
C VAL A 63 -1.22 -4.88 7.03
N ARG A 64 -0.78 -4.09 8.02
CA ARG A 64 -1.54 -3.88 9.26
C ARG A 64 -2.89 -3.22 9.00
N ASP A 65 -2.90 -2.14 8.21
CA ASP A 65 -4.13 -1.42 7.89
C ASP A 65 -5.12 -2.32 7.13
N PHE A 66 -4.64 -3.14 6.19
CA PHE A 66 -5.43 -4.16 5.52
C PHE A 66 -6.04 -5.17 6.50
N ARG A 67 -5.21 -5.78 7.36
CA ARG A 67 -5.68 -6.76 8.37
C ARG A 67 -6.68 -6.18 9.36
N SER A 68 -6.57 -4.89 9.66
CA SER A 68 -7.50 -4.18 10.54
C SER A 68 -8.78 -3.69 9.84
N GLY A 69 -8.96 -3.96 8.55
CA GLY A 69 -10.13 -3.52 7.78
C GLY A 69 -10.16 -2.01 7.47
N LYS A 70 -9.08 -1.28 7.73
CA LYS A 70 -9.00 0.18 7.51
C LYS A 70 -8.93 0.58 6.04
N LEU A 71 -8.65 -0.38 5.15
CA LEU A 71 -8.69 -0.18 3.71
C LEU A 71 -10.11 -0.24 3.13
N GLY A 72 -11.12 -0.43 3.99
CA GLY A 72 -12.52 -0.54 3.61
C GLY A 72 -12.93 -1.99 3.34
N ARG A 73 -14.09 -2.16 2.70
CA ARG A 73 -14.62 -3.48 2.33
C ARG A 73 -13.91 -3.98 1.08
N VAL A 74 -12.74 -4.58 1.28
CA VAL A 74 -11.98 -5.27 0.22
C VAL A 74 -12.03 -6.77 0.48
N THR A 75 -12.57 -7.53 -0.47
CA THR A 75 -12.51 -8.99 -0.49
C THR A 75 -11.43 -9.43 -1.47
N LEU A 76 -10.48 -10.26 -1.03
CA LEU A 76 -9.42 -10.77 -1.91
C LEU A 76 -9.87 -11.97 -2.77
N GLU A 77 -10.97 -12.60 -2.40
CA GLU A 77 -11.59 -13.72 -3.11
C GLU A 77 -12.71 -13.23 -4.02
N ARG A 78 -12.78 -13.77 -5.24
CA ARG A 78 -13.91 -13.61 -6.15
C ARG A 78 -14.68 -14.95 -6.14
N PRO A 79 -16.03 -14.95 -6.18
CA PRO A 79 -16.82 -16.18 -6.28
C PRO A 79 -16.55 -16.94 -7.58
#